data_AF-A0A392VHU6-F1
#
_entry.id   AF-A0A392VHU6-F1
#
_cell.length_a   1.000
_cell.length_b   1.000
_cell.length_c   1.000
_cell.angle_alpha   90.00
_cell.angle_beta   90.00
_cell.angle_gamma   90.00
#
_symmetry.space_group_name_H-M   'P 1'
#
loop_
_entity.id
_entity.type
_entity.pdbx_description
1 polymer ?
#
loop_
_entity_poly.entity_id
_entity_poly.type
_entity_poly.pdbx_seq_one_letter_code
_entity_poly.pdbx_strand_id
1 'polypeptide(L)' 'DAAHRESQPSPAHNLNTGTAEGCRVEPDAAPAAVLEVVVVLLLLLLPVLHLNLSLPS' A
#
# COMPACT_ATOMS: atom_id res chain seq x y z
N ASP A 1 39.71 30.95 -36.74
CA ASP A 1 38.59 30.03 -36.87
C ASP A 1 38.61 29.01 -35.75
N ALA A 2 37.84 29.26 -34.70
CA ALA A 2 37.78 28.40 -33.51
C ALA A 2 36.71 27.32 -33.76
N ALA A 3 37.16 26.12 -34.17
CA ALA A 3 36.28 24.97 -34.31
C ALA A 3 35.84 24.47 -32.92
N HIS A 4 34.73 25.03 -32.44
CA HIS A 4 34.00 24.53 -31.28
C HIS A 4 33.46 23.15 -31.62
N ARG A 5 34.23 22.10 -31.30
CA ARG A 5 33.77 20.71 -31.40
C ARG A 5 32.68 20.50 -30.35
N GLU A 6 31.44 20.46 -30.83
CA GLU A 6 30.28 20.04 -30.08
C GLU A 6 30.54 18.61 -29.57
N SER A 7 30.75 18.48 -28.26
CA SER A 7 30.90 17.21 -27.57
C SER A 7 29.60 16.42 -27.72
N GLN A 8 29.57 15.45 -28.64
CA GLN A 8 28.45 14.52 -28.73
C GLN A 8 28.23 13.84 -27.36
N PRO A 9 26.99 13.82 -26.84
CA PRO A 9 26.72 13.13 -25.59
C PRO A 9 26.99 11.63 -25.78
N SER A 10 27.85 11.06 -24.95
CA SER A 10 28.14 9.62 -25.02
C SER A 10 26.84 8.84 -24.76
N PRO A 11 26.52 7.79 -25.54
CA PRO A 11 25.39 6.91 -25.26
C PRO A 11 25.47 6.21 -23.89
N ALA A 12 26.64 6.26 -23.24
CA ALA A 12 26.91 5.57 -21.97
C ALA A 12 26.47 6.33 -20.71
N HIS A 13 25.89 7.54 -20.81
CA HIS A 13 25.61 8.37 -19.64
C HIS A 13 24.15 8.37 -19.14
N ASN A 14 23.39 7.34 -19.44
CA ASN A 14 22.08 7.17 -18.83
C ASN A 14 21.71 5.70 -18.77
N LEU A 15 22.44 4.96 -17.94
CA LEU A 15 21.90 3.74 -17.37
C LEU A 15 21.26 4.09 -16.04
N ASN A 16 20.19 4.89 -16.06
CA ASN A 16 19.24 4.92 -14.94
C ASN A 16 18.43 3.62 -14.97
N THR A 17 19.10 2.48 -14.83
CA THR A 17 18.48 1.27 -14.28
C THR A 17 18.35 1.48 -12.77
N GLY A 18 17.59 2.51 -12.40
CA GLY A 18 16.98 2.53 -11.08
C GLY A 18 15.96 1.41 -11.12
N THR A 19 16.35 0.23 -10.66
CA THR A 19 15.39 -0.77 -10.21
C THR A 19 14.60 -0.10 -9.11
N ALA A 20 13.51 0.58 -9.49
CA ALA A 20 12.47 0.94 -8.57
C ALA A 20 11.82 -0.38 -8.16
N GLU A 21 12.51 -1.14 -7.31
CA GLU A 21 11.82 -2.08 -6.44
C GLU A 21 10.88 -1.21 -5.63
N GLY A 22 9.65 -1.09 -6.12
CA GLY A 22 8.63 -0.26 -5.50
C GLY A 22 8.56 -0.64 -4.02
N CYS A 23 8.46 0.37 -3.16
CA CYS A 23 8.39 0.15 -1.72
C CYS A 23 7.31 -0.89 -1.41
N ARG A 24 7.73 -2.08 -0.99
CA ARG A 24 6.82 -3.11 -0.51
C ARG A 24 6.35 -2.67 0.87
N VAL A 25 5.17 -2.07 0.91
CA VAL A 25 4.49 -1.78 2.16
C VAL A 25 4.08 -3.12 2.76
N GLU A 26 4.65 -3.45 3.92
CA GLU A 26 4.22 -4.61 4.68
C GLU A 26 2.79 -4.36 5.15
N PRO A 27 1.85 -5.31 4.96
CA PRO A 27 0.50 -5.16 5.46
C PRO A 27 0.56 -5.01 6.99
N ASP A 28 -0.30 -4.14 7.53
CA ASP A 28 -0.39 -3.94 8.98
C ASP A 28 -0.65 -5.28 9.68
N ALA A 29 0.37 -5.77 10.37
CA ALA A 29 0.30 -7.02 11.10
C ALA A 29 -0.33 -6.75 12.46
N ALA A 30 -1.66 -6.64 12.48
CA ALA A 30 -2.40 -6.64 13.73
C ALA A 30 -2.10 -7.95 14.49
N PRO A 31 -1.83 -7.90 15.82
CA PRO A 31 -1.64 -9.11 16.60
C PRO A 31 -2.84 -10.05 16.45
N ALA A 32 -2.60 -11.35 16.31
CA ALA A 32 -3.67 -12.34 16.14
C ALA A 32 -4.75 -12.24 17.25
N ALA A 33 -4.34 -11.92 18.48
CA ALA A 33 -5.24 -11.69 19.60
C ALA A 33 -6.18 -10.50 19.39
N VAL A 34 -5.72 -9.42 18.73
CA VAL A 34 -6.56 -8.25 18.42
C VAL A 34 -7.61 -8.63 17.38
N LEU A 35 -7.22 -9.39 16.34
CA LEU A 35 -8.15 -9.88 15.33
C LEU A 35 -9.19 -10.82 15.94
N GLU A 36 -8.79 -11.73 16.81
CA GLU A 36 -9.69 -12.65 17.52
C GLU A 36 -10.72 -11.89 18.35
N VAL A 37 -10.28 -10.90 19.15
CA VAL A 37 -11.18 -10.08 19.97
C VAL A 37 -12.17 -9.29 19.10
N VAL A 38 -11.70 -8.70 18.00
CA VAL A 38 -12.57 -7.97 17.07
C VAL A 38 -13.60 -8.89 16.42
N VAL A 39 -13.21 -10.11 16.01
CA VAL A 39 -14.12 -11.09 15.42
C VAL A 39 -15.15 -11.57 16.44
N VAL A 40 -14.74 -11.89 17.67
CA VAL A 40 -15.66 -12.29 18.75
C VAL A 40 -16.64 -11.16 19.07
N LEU A 41 -16.13 -9.93 19.21
CA LEU A 41 -16.97 -8.77 19.47
C LEU A 41 -17.97 -8.54 18.34
N LEU A 42 -17.52 -8.64 17.08
CA LEU A 42 -18.39 -8.50 15.91
C LEU A 42 -19.46 -9.59 15.88
N LEU A 43 -19.11 -10.85 16.11
CA LEU A 43 -20.06 -11.96 16.16
C LEU A 43 -21.11 -11.79 17.28
N LEU A 44 -20.72 -11.19 18.41
CA LEU A 44 -21.64 -10.88 19.50
C LEU A 44 -22.54 -9.66 19.19
N LEU A 45 -22.03 -8.65 18.50
CA LEU A 45 -22.78 -7.43 18.16
C LEU A 45 -23.64 -7.57 16.90
N LEU A 46 -23.27 -8.44 15.96
CA LEU A 46 -24.00 -8.63 14.70
C LEU A 46 -25.49 -8.98 14.91
N PRO A 47 -25.87 -9.89 15.82
CA PRO A 47 -27.29 -10.17 16.09
C PRO A 47 -28.02 -8.95 16.63
N VAL A 48 -27.41 -8.20 17.56
CA VAL A 48 -28.00 -7.00 18.15
C VAL A 48 -28.21 -5.93 17.08
N LEU A 49 -27.22 -5.72 16.21
CA LEU A 49 -27.28 -4.73 15.13
C LEU A 49 -28.34 -5.12 14.07
N HIS A 50 -28.39 -6.39 13.67
CA HIS A 50 -29.42 -6.89 12.75
C HIS A 50 -30.82 -6.73 13.32
N LEU A 51 -31.03 -7.03 14.62
CA LEU A 51 -32.35 -6.89 15.25
C LEU A 51 -32.80 -5.43 15.37
N ASN A 52 -31.89 -4.50 15.68
CA ASN A 52 -32.20 -3.07 15.75
C ASN A 52 -32.49 -2.45 14.38
N LEU A 53 -31.86 -2.95 13.31
CA LEU A 53 -32.11 -2.48 11.94
C LEU A 53 -33.31 -3.16 11.27
N SER A 54 -33.72 -4.34 11.75
CA SER A 54 -34.86 -5.10 11.19
C SER A 54 -36.21 -4.73 11.81
N LEU A 55 -36.22 -4.08 12.98
CA LEU A 55 -37.43 -3.51 13.56
C LEU A 55 -37.60 -2.08 13.00
N PRO A 56 -38.60 -1.83 12.13
CA PRO A 56 -38.94 -0.45 11.79
C PRO A 56 -39.44 0.25 13.07
N SER A 57 -39.01 1.50 13.23
CA SER A 57 -39.53 2.43 14.23
C SER A 57 -41.05 2.61 14.13
#